data_AF-A0A947ADB2-F1
#
_entry.id   AF-A0A947ADB2-F1
#
_cell.length_a   1.000
_cell.length_b   1.000
_cell.length_c   1.000
_cell.angle_alpha   90.00
_cell.angle_beta   90.00
_cell.angle_gamma   90.00
#
_symmetry.space_group_name_H-M   'P 1'
#
loop_
_entity.id
_entity.type
_entity.pdbx_description
1 polymer ?
#
loop_
_entity_poly.entity_id
_entity_poly.type
_entity_poly.pdbx_seq_one_letter_code
_entity_poly.pdbx_strand_id
1 'polypeptide(L)' 'TTVMVNDHTAFRVDWMPFGGAKASGLGLGGISYSMEEMSKEKLMVIKSSVL' A
#
# COMPACT_ATOMS: atom_id res chain seq x y z
N THR A 1 -11.76 -1.25 3.81
CA THR A 1 -13.08 -1.49 3.19
C THR A 1 -13.31 -0.40 2.17
N THR A 2 -13.56 -0.76 0.91
CA THR A 2 -13.71 0.20 -0.19
C THR A 2 -15.20 0.46 -0.46
N VAL A 3 -15.56 1.72 -0.73
CA VAL A 3 -16.92 2.12 -1.10
C VAL A 3 -16.88 2.73 -2.50
N MET A 4 -17.68 2.18 -3.41
CA MET A 4 -17.91 2.78 -4.72
C MET A 4 -19.21 3.58 -4.67
N VAL A 5 -19.21 4.78 -5.28
CA VAL A 5 -20.39 5.65 -5.35
C VAL A 5 -20.89 5.63 -6.79
N ASN A 6 -22.16 5.26 -7.00
CA ASN A 6 -22.81 5.18 -8.31
C ASN A 6 -22.19 4.18 -9.31
N ASP A 7 -21.42 3.20 -8.82
CA ASP A 7 -20.77 2.19 -9.66
C ASP A 7 -20.85 0.78 -9.05
N HIS A 8 -20.63 -0.23 -9.88
CA HIS A 8 -20.65 -1.64 -9.47
C HIS A 8 -19.43 -1.98 -8.60
N THR A 9 -19.61 -2.84 -7.59
CA THR A 9 -18.58 -3.19 -6.61
C THR A 9 -17.40 -3.99 -7.17
N ALA A 10 -17.55 -4.56 -8.37
CA ALA A 10 -16.46 -5.22 -9.09
C ALA A 10 -15.56 -4.26 -9.88
N PHE A 11 -15.87 -2.96 -9.90
CA PHE A 11 -15.02 -1.98 -10.54
C PHE A 11 -13.64 -1.95 -9.87
N ARG A 12 -12.59 -2.01 -10.70
CA ARG A 12 -11.21 -2.02 -10.23
C ARG A 12 -10.32 -1.29 -11.23
N VAL A 13 -9.37 -0.55 -10.68
CA VAL A 13 -8.29 0.12 -11.41
C VAL A 13 -6.95 -0.27 -10.77
N ASP A 14 -5.93 -0.53 -11.58
CA ASP A 14 -4.69 -1.17 -11.09
C ASP A 14 -3.86 -0.32 -10.12
N TRP A 15 -3.96 1.01 -10.23
CA TRP A 15 -3.28 1.93 -9.33
C TRP A 15 -4.08 2.26 -8.06
N MET A 16 -5.35 1.87 -7.98
CA MET A 16 -6.17 2.20 -6.82
C MET A 16 -5.77 1.34 -5.61
N PRO A 17 -5.84 1.86 -4.38
CA PRO A 17 -5.67 1.05 -3.18
C PRO A 17 -6.74 -0.03 -3.12
N PHE A 18 -6.33 -1.28 -3.02
CA PHE A 18 -7.25 -2.42 -2.98
C PHE A 18 -7.01 -3.28 -1.75
N GLY A 19 -7.97 -3.30 -0.81
CA GLY A 19 -7.83 -4.07 0.42
C GLY A 19 -9.15 -4.44 1.05
N GLY A 20 -9.24 -5.68 1.52
CA GLY A 20 -10.34 -6.19 2.33
C GLY A 20 -10.28 -5.69 3.78
N ALA A 21 -11.31 -5.97 4.56
CA ALA A 21 -11.27 -5.81 6.01
C ALA A 21 -11.84 -7.09 6.68
N LYS A 22 -11.45 -7.35 7.94
CA LYS A 22 -11.89 -8.52 8.71
C LYS A 22 -11.46 -9.84 8.03
N ALA A 23 -12.40 -10.74 7.78
CA ALA A 23 -12.14 -12.03 7.13
C ALA A 23 -11.76 -11.90 5.65
N SER A 24 -11.92 -10.71 5.03
CA SER A 24 -11.57 -10.48 3.62
C SER A 24 -10.07 -10.32 3.37
N GLY A 25 -9.23 -10.36 4.42
CA GLY A 25 -7.77 -10.28 4.32
C GLY A 25 -7.17 -9.03 4.97
N LEU A 26 -5.84 -8.99 5.01
CA LEU A 26 -5.02 -7.90 5.53
C LEU A 26 -4.11 -7.37 4.42
N GLY A 27 -3.66 -6.12 4.56
CA GLY A 27 -2.79 -5.46 3.59
C GLY A 27 -3.56 -4.67 2.53
N LEU A 28 -2.79 -3.96 1.71
CA LEU A 28 -3.28 -3.10 0.64
C LEU A 28 -2.54 -3.45 -0.64
N GLY A 29 -3.29 -3.92 -1.63
CA GLY A 29 -2.86 -4.02 -3.01
C GLY A 29 -2.89 -2.67 -3.72
N GLY A 30 -2.49 -2.70 -5.00
CA GLY A 30 -2.25 -1.52 -5.82
C GLY A 30 -0.75 -1.27 -5.95
N ILE A 31 -0.30 -0.85 -7.14
CA ILE A 31 1.12 -0.89 -7.52
C ILE A 31 2.04 -0.23 -6.47
N SER A 32 1.71 0.97 -6.00
CA SER A 32 2.52 1.69 -5.00
C SER A 32 2.52 1.00 -3.63
N TYR A 33 1.36 0.57 -3.15
CA TYR A 33 1.20 -0.06 -1.84
C TYR A 33 1.88 -1.43 -1.79
N SER A 34 1.77 -2.21 -2.86
CA SER A 34 2.46 -3.50 -2.98
C SER A 34 3.98 -3.32 -3.09
N MET A 35 4.46 -2.28 -3.79
CA MET A 35 5.90 -1.96 -3.83
C MET A 35 6.44 -1.58 -2.45
N GLU A 36 5.68 -0.81 -1.67
CA GLU A 36 6.06 -0.44 -0.31
C GLU A 36 6.10 -1.66 0.62
N GLU A 37 5.08 -2.53 0.57
CA GLU A 37 5.03 -3.76 1.38
C GLU A 37 6.15 -4.76 1.01
N MET A 38 6.53 -4.81 -0.27
CA MET A 38 7.65 -5.63 -0.74
C MET A 38 9.03 -4.98 -0.47
N SER A 39 9.07 -3.70 -0.12
CA SER A 39 10.29 -2.96 0.17
C SER A 39 10.57 -2.96 1.67
N LYS A 40 11.85 -2.95 2.04
CA LYS A 40 12.29 -2.81 3.43
C LYS A 40 13.11 -1.54 3.57
N GLU A 41 12.63 -0.61 4.36
CA GLU A 41 13.39 0.59 4.70
C GLU A 41 14.62 0.22 5.53
N LYS A 42 15.77 0.80 5.16
CA LYS A 42 17.03 0.60 5.88
C LYS A 42 17.56 1.95 6.35
N LEU A 43 17.59 2.13 7.66
CA LEU A 43 18.18 3.32 8.27
C LEU A 43 19.71 3.30 8.06
N MET A 44 20.22 4.33 7.39
CA MET A 44 21.65 4.56 7.28
C MET A 44 22.03 5.73 8.18
N VAL A 45 22.90 5.48 9.16
CA VAL A 45 23.45 6.51 10.05
C VAL A 45 24.89 6.77 9.63
N ILE A 46 25.16 8.00 9.18
CA ILE A 46 26.51 8.44 8.85
C ILE A 46 27.00 9.29 10.02
N LYS A 47 28.04 8.81 10.71
CA LYS A 47 28.74 9.58 11.73
C LYS A 47 29.92 10.31 11.08
N SER A 48 29.79 11.61 10.88
CA SER A 48 30.89 12.49 10.45
C SER A 48 31.52 13.15 11.69
N SER A 49 32.84 13.26 11.73
CA SER A 49 33.54 14.05 12.77
C SER A 49 33.85 15.49 12.32
N VAL A 50 33.47 15.85 11.09
CA VAL A 50 33.83 17.11 10.43
C VAL A 50 32.60 18.00 10.17
N LEU A 51 31.39 17.44 10.20
CA LEU A 51 30.12 18.18 10.28
C LEU A 51 29.68 18.22 11.75
#